data_AF-A0A177EVX8-F1
#
_entry.id   AF-A0A177EVX8-F1
#
_cell.length_a   1.000
_cell.length_b   1.000
_cell.length_c   1.000
_cell.angle_alpha   90.00
_cell.angle_beta   90.00
_cell.angle_gamma   90.00
#
_symmetry.space_group_name_H-M   'P 1'
#
loop_
_entity.id
_entity.type
_entity.pdbx_description
1 polymer ?
#
loop_
_entity_poly.entity_id
_entity_poly.type
_entity_poly.pdbx_seq_one_letter_code
_entity_poly.pdbx_strand_id
1 'polypeptide(L)'
;MSVPHHKSTAHEARKGAQEMFWPERVKVLLLTFDFNDLDLHKQTKKIHGDFESLGYEVQDYNINMSDPLSGLKTHLSEFLVKPDPSHPTLHIIYYHGHGGIVDTNKLQLFSHNIPKESELGKELYNLGRKVSKALESNESGMIVPSQLRVVVEDTRFRPIARVKWEQIQKTIMDAETHTIIILNCREAVLASVTSQENEKSSQKSAYRKELIGACGWGLSTRNDMSEAMCTIFKNLDKKKDDTMSAITLVSRMNHHMVKSFGGAGTVPQAVHYLLERSAVDSIRLPRLKERPPQTTHAG
;
A
#
# COMPACT_ATOMS: atom_id res chain seq x y z
N MET A 1 -12.37 -70.42 3.61
CA MET A 1 -11.48 -69.36 3.10
C MET A 1 -12.31 -68.11 2.93
N SER A 2 -12.21 -67.19 3.90
CA SER A 2 -13.05 -65.99 3.98
C SER A 2 -12.25 -64.80 3.47
N VAL A 3 -12.79 -64.09 2.47
CA VAL A 3 -12.21 -62.87 1.91
C VAL A 3 -12.52 -61.70 2.84
N PRO A 4 -11.57 -60.83 3.21
CA PRO A 4 -11.86 -59.65 3.99
C PRO A 4 -12.44 -58.55 3.10
N HIS A 5 -13.62 -58.04 3.46
CA HIS A 5 -14.14 -56.78 2.93
C HIS A 5 -13.32 -55.61 3.49
N HIS A 6 -12.49 -55.01 2.64
CA HIS A 6 -11.94 -53.68 2.88
C HIS A 6 -13.09 -52.66 2.87
N LYS A 7 -13.47 -52.20 4.06
CA LYS A 7 -14.21 -50.94 4.22
C LYS A 7 -13.29 -49.81 3.77
N SER A 8 -13.52 -49.31 2.56
CA SER A 8 -12.94 -48.06 2.07
C SER A 8 -13.49 -46.90 2.91
N THR A 9 -12.63 -46.31 3.73
CA THR A 9 -12.91 -45.15 4.55
C THR A 9 -13.09 -43.93 3.66
N ALA A 10 -14.33 -43.44 3.56
CA ALA A 10 -14.71 -42.17 2.94
C ALA A 10 -14.18 -40.92 3.70
N HIS A 11 -13.07 -41.05 4.44
CA HIS A 11 -12.55 -40.00 5.33
C HIS A 11 -11.33 -39.23 4.78
N GLU A 12 -10.79 -39.59 3.61
CA GLU A 12 -9.61 -38.94 3.02
C GLU A 12 -9.90 -37.98 1.85
N ALA A 13 -11.15 -37.80 1.44
CA ALA A 13 -11.51 -37.02 0.24
C ALA A 13 -11.85 -35.53 0.48
N ARG A 14 -11.54 -34.95 1.67
CA ARG A 14 -11.73 -33.51 1.95
C ARG A 14 -10.43 -32.72 2.16
N LYS A 15 -9.29 -33.24 1.69
CA LYS A 15 -8.06 -32.44 1.56
C LYS A 15 -8.11 -31.63 0.27
N GLY A 16 -8.45 -30.35 0.35
CA GLY A 16 -8.14 -29.42 -0.74
C GLY A 16 -9.15 -28.32 -1.04
N ALA A 17 -10.19 -28.11 -0.23
CA ALA A 17 -10.94 -26.87 -0.33
C ALA A 17 -10.06 -25.73 0.21
N GLN A 18 -9.48 -24.93 -0.69
CA GLN A 18 -8.70 -23.75 -0.31
C GLN A 18 -9.60 -22.81 0.50
N GLU A 19 -9.20 -22.52 1.74
CA GLU A 19 -9.97 -21.63 2.60
C GLU A 19 -9.77 -20.19 2.12
N MET A 20 -10.87 -19.51 1.80
CA MET A 20 -10.84 -18.16 1.22
C MET A 20 -11.48 -17.18 2.18
N PHE A 21 -10.85 -16.02 2.37
CA PHE A 21 -11.44 -14.94 3.15
C PHE A 21 -12.32 -14.06 2.25
N TRP A 22 -13.59 -13.96 2.63
CA TRP A 22 -14.62 -13.19 1.95
C TRP A 22 -15.04 -12.01 2.83
N PRO A 23 -14.48 -10.81 2.61
CA PRO A 23 -14.89 -9.66 3.39
C PRO A 23 -16.32 -9.24 3.05
N GLU A 24 -17.06 -8.83 4.09
CA GLU A 24 -18.32 -8.09 3.98
C GLU A 24 -18.08 -6.58 3.93
N ARG A 25 -16.98 -6.14 4.55
CA ARG A 25 -16.53 -4.74 4.56
C ARG A 25 -15.10 -4.64 4.10
N VAL A 26 -14.80 -3.58 3.36
CA VAL A 26 -13.43 -3.23 2.97
C VAL A 26 -13.18 -1.78 3.35
N LYS A 27 -12.17 -1.56 4.17
CA LYS A 27 -11.69 -0.24 4.54
C LYS A 27 -10.38 0.03 3.81
N VAL A 28 -10.21 1.23 3.29
CA VAL A 28 -9.02 1.67 2.55
C VAL A 28 -8.46 2.91 3.21
N LEU A 29 -7.17 2.88 3.54
CA LEU A 29 -6.41 4.04 3.97
C LEU A 29 -5.50 4.48 2.82
N LEU A 30 -5.79 5.65 2.23
CA LEU A 30 -4.96 6.28 1.21
C LEU A 30 -3.93 7.18 1.88
N LEU A 31 -2.65 6.85 1.69
CA LEU A 31 -1.51 7.54 2.26
C LEU A 31 -0.80 8.38 1.19
N THR A 32 -0.68 9.68 1.47
CA THR A 32 0.14 10.66 0.73
C THR A 32 0.89 11.54 1.71
N PHE A 33 2.00 12.17 1.32
CA PHE A 33 2.57 13.24 2.14
C PHE A 33 1.82 14.56 1.91
N ASP A 34 1.67 15.36 2.97
CA ASP A 34 1.11 16.74 2.92
C ASP A 34 1.71 17.55 1.78
N PHE A 35 3.03 17.41 1.60
CA PHE A 35 3.74 17.93 0.45
C PHE A 35 4.35 16.79 -0.36
N ASN A 36 4.17 16.85 -1.68
CA ASN A 36 4.92 16.06 -2.64
C ASN A 36 5.14 16.85 -3.94
N ASP A 37 6.23 16.56 -4.65
CA ASP A 37 6.59 17.19 -5.93
C ASP A 37 6.10 16.39 -7.15
N LEU A 38 5.13 15.48 -6.94
CA LEU A 38 4.56 14.63 -7.99
C LEU A 38 3.17 15.08 -8.48
N ASP A 39 2.62 16.16 -7.94
CA ASP A 39 1.26 16.67 -8.25
C ASP A 39 0.18 15.57 -8.20
N LEU A 40 0.18 14.78 -7.12
CA LEU A 40 -0.67 13.58 -7.02
C LEU A 40 -2.16 13.87 -6.85
N HIS A 41 -2.57 15.12 -6.61
CA HIS A 41 -3.92 15.45 -6.13
C HIS A 41 -5.05 14.93 -7.04
N LYS A 42 -4.90 15.09 -8.37
CA LYS A 42 -5.89 14.59 -9.35
C LYS A 42 -5.98 13.07 -9.32
N GLN A 43 -4.84 12.42 -9.14
CA GLN A 43 -4.75 10.98 -9.11
C GLN A 43 -5.29 10.40 -7.80
N THR A 44 -4.95 10.98 -6.65
CA THR A 44 -5.48 10.58 -5.33
C THR A 44 -7.00 10.60 -5.36
N LYS A 45 -7.59 11.70 -5.83
CA LYS A 45 -9.04 11.83 -6.00
C LYS A 45 -9.64 10.75 -6.91
N LYS A 46 -8.94 10.40 -7.99
CA LYS A 46 -9.39 9.34 -8.91
C LYS A 46 -9.33 7.96 -8.24
N ILE A 47 -8.25 7.64 -7.55
CA ILE A 47 -8.09 6.36 -6.82
C ILE A 47 -9.15 6.23 -5.74
N HIS A 48 -9.36 7.29 -4.96
CA HIS A 48 -10.41 7.38 -3.95
C HIS A 48 -11.78 7.05 -4.57
N GLY A 49 -12.18 7.77 -5.61
CA GLY A 49 -13.46 7.52 -6.28
C GLY A 49 -13.57 6.11 -6.88
N ASP A 50 -12.48 5.54 -7.40
CA ASP A 50 -12.47 4.19 -7.95
C ASP A 50 -12.65 3.13 -6.83
N PHE A 51 -12.05 3.30 -5.64
CA PHE A 51 -12.31 2.44 -4.48
C PHE A 51 -13.75 2.60 -3.94
N GLU A 52 -14.25 3.82 -3.81
CA GLU A 52 -15.63 4.06 -3.40
C GLU A 52 -16.63 3.48 -4.40
N SER A 53 -16.30 3.43 -5.69
CA SER A 53 -17.13 2.81 -6.72
C SER A 53 -17.31 1.31 -6.52
N LEU A 54 -16.38 0.66 -5.82
CA LEU A 54 -16.50 -0.75 -5.38
C LEU A 54 -17.32 -0.90 -4.10
N GLY A 55 -17.69 0.19 -3.43
CA GLY A 55 -18.41 0.18 -2.16
C GLY A 55 -17.48 0.07 -0.95
N TYR A 56 -16.21 0.44 -1.09
CA TYR A 56 -15.26 0.44 0.01
C TYR A 56 -15.36 1.74 0.83
N GLU A 57 -15.04 1.65 2.12
CA GLU A 57 -14.91 2.80 3.02
C GLU A 57 -13.50 3.38 2.88
N VAL A 58 -13.36 4.56 2.27
CA VAL A 58 -12.05 5.15 1.97
C VAL A 58 -11.76 6.31 2.91
N GLN A 59 -10.56 6.33 3.49
CA GLN A 59 -10.04 7.41 4.32
C GLN A 59 -8.74 7.93 3.71
N ASP A 60 -8.67 9.23 3.50
CA ASP A 60 -7.44 9.90 3.09
C ASP A 60 -6.66 10.33 4.33
N TYR A 61 -5.36 10.05 4.35
CA TYR A 61 -4.46 10.52 5.38
C TYR A 61 -3.20 11.13 4.77
N ASN A 62 -3.02 12.43 5.05
CA ASN A 62 -1.82 13.14 4.66
C ASN A 62 -0.77 13.06 5.78
N ILE A 63 0.37 12.48 5.44
CA ILE A 63 1.53 12.33 6.32
C ILE A 63 2.13 13.71 6.53
N ASN A 64 2.11 14.15 7.80
CA ASN A 64 2.62 15.43 8.21
C ASN A 64 4.13 15.57 7.93
N MET A 65 4.55 16.72 7.39
CA MET A 65 5.95 16.94 7.05
C MET A 65 6.87 17.11 8.27
N SER A 66 6.35 17.67 9.36
CA SER A 66 7.10 17.98 10.58
C SER A 66 7.17 16.78 11.55
N ASP A 67 6.13 15.95 11.56
CA ASP A 67 6.07 14.70 12.32
C ASP A 67 5.51 13.55 11.47
N PRO A 68 6.29 13.06 10.50
CA PRO A 68 5.82 12.06 9.55
C PRO A 68 5.58 10.68 10.16
N LEU A 69 6.15 10.40 11.33
CA LEU A 69 6.10 9.07 11.92
C LEU A 69 5.04 8.94 13.03
N SER A 70 4.98 9.86 13.99
CA SER A 70 4.12 9.69 15.17
C SER A 70 2.64 9.71 14.77
N GLY A 71 2.26 10.72 13.97
CA GLY A 71 0.90 10.83 13.46
C GLY A 71 0.50 9.62 12.62
N LEU A 72 1.39 9.19 11.71
CA LEU A 72 1.12 8.02 10.86
C LEU A 72 0.97 6.73 11.68
N LYS A 73 1.80 6.51 12.69
CA LYS A 73 1.66 5.35 13.60
C LYS A 73 0.33 5.35 14.32
N THR A 74 -0.03 6.50 14.90
CA THR A 74 -1.29 6.67 15.63
C THR A 74 -2.47 6.36 14.72
N HIS A 75 -2.48 6.95 13.52
CA HIS A 75 -3.56 6.75 12.57
C HIS A 75 -3.62 5.31 12.02
N LEU A 76 -2.47 4.67 11.77
CA LEU A 76 -2.42 3.25 11.41
C LEU A 76 -3.01 2.36 12.51
N SER A 77 -2.69 2.63 13.78
CA SER A 77 -3.24 1.89 14.91
C SER A 77 -4.76 2.06 15.03
N GLU A 78 -5.28 3.27 14.83
CA GLU A 78 -6.72 3.55 14.82
C GLU A 78 -7.43 2.88 13.63
N PHE A 79 -6.83 2.94 12.44
CA PHE A 79 -7.38 2.35 11.23
C PHE A 79 -7.42 0.82 11.30
N LEU A 80 -6.38 0.19 11.86
CA LEU A 80 -6.22 -1.26 11.97
C LEU A 80 -6.83 -1.86 13.24
N VAL A 81 -7.69 -1.12 13.95
CA VAL A 81 -8.43 -1.64 15.11
C VAL A 81 -9.14 -2.94 14.71
N LYS A 82 -9.07 -3.92 15.62
CA LYS A 82 -9.66 -5.24 15.45
C LYS A 82 -11.11 -5.11 14.97
N PRO A 83 -11.46 -5.70 13.82
CA PRO A 83 -12.79 -5.57 13.27
C PRO A 83 -13.82 -6.36 14.09
N ASP A 84 -15.08 -5.95 13.95
CA ASP A 84 -16.21 -6.68 14.49
C ASP A 84 -16.22 -8.12 13.93
N PRO A 85 -16.16 -9.17 14.79
CA PRO A 85 -16.21 -10.56 14.36
C PRO A 85 -17.47 -10.90 13.56
N SER A 86 -18.58 -10.17 13.77
CA SER A 86 -19.82 -10.36 13.03
C SER A 86 -19.77 -9.84 11.59
N HIS A 87 -18.79 -8.99 11.26
CA HIS A 87 -18.63 -8.40 9.93
C HIS A 87 -17.18 -8.51 9.45
N PRO A 88 -16.82 -9.63 8.79
CA PRO A 88 -15.49 -9.85 8.23
C PRO A 88 -15.00 -8.62 7.45
N THR A 89 -13.97 -7.96 7.97
CA THR A 89 -13.44 -6.72 7.40
C THR A 89 -12.04 -6.93 6.86
N LEU A 90 -11.83 -6.50 5.62
CA LEU A 90 -10.51 -6.38 5.01
C LEU A 90 -10.01 -4.94 5.16
N HIS A 91 -8.76 -4.78 5.59
CA HIS A 91 -8.07 -3.49 5.55
C HIS A 91 -7.14 -3.42 4.34
N ILE A 92 -7.17 -2.30 3.63
CA ILE A 92 -6.24 -1.99 2.54
C ILE A 92 -5.47 -0.73 2.93
N ILE A 93 -4.15 -0.81 2.93
CA ILE A 93 -3.28 0.37 3.08
C ILE A 93 -2.70 0.65 1.71
N TYR A 94 -3.02 1.80 1.13
CA TYR A 94 -2.53 2.19 -0.19
C TYR A 94 -1.65 3.42 -0.05
N TYR A 95 -0.38 3.29 -0.42
CA TYR A 95 0.54 4.42 -0.53
C TYR A 95 0.87 4.68 -1.99
N HIS A 96 0.84 5.93 -2.41
CA HIS A 96 1.42 6.36 -3.68
C HIS A 96 2.20 7.64 -3.51
N GLY A 97 3.41 7.66 -4.07
CA GLY A 97 4.35 8.74 -3.86
C GLY A 97 5.77 8.24 -4.03
N HIS A 98 6.71 8.94 -3.40
CA HIS A 98 8.09 8.52 -3.50
C HIS A 98 8.44 7.41 -2.53
N GLY A 99 9.28 6.50 -3.01
CA GLY A 99 9.87 5.42 -2.24
C GLY A 99 11.23 5.08 -2.82
N GLY A 100 12.10 4.49 -2.01
CA GLY A 100 13.43 4.14 -2.46
C GLY A 100 14.37 3.73 -1.32
N ILE A 101 15.61 3.46 -1.71
CA ILE A 101 16.73 3.17 -0.81
C ILE A 101 17.49 4.46 -0.59
N VAL A 102 17.77 4.81 0.68
CA VAL A 102 18.62 5.97 1.00
C VAL A 102 19.93 5.56 1.65
N ASP A 103 19.92 4.69 2.68
CA ASP A 103 21.16 4.38 3.43
C ASP A 103 21.38 2.89 3.75
N THR A 104 20.31 2.10 3.96
CA THR A 104 20.40 0.77 4.61
C THR A 104 19.81 -0.39 3.81
N ASN A 105 19.67 -0.28 2.48
CA ASN A 105 18.95 -1.27 1.65
C ASN A 105 17.50 -1.54 2.12
N LYS A 106 16.92 -0.64 2.91
CA LYS A 106 15.55 -0.72 3.40
C LYS A 106 14.68 0.32 2.70
N LEU A 107 13.42 -0.03 2.48
CA LEU A 107 12.44 0.89 1.94
C LEU A 107 12.25 2.09 2.86
N GLN A 108 12.34 3.28 2.30
CA GLN A 108 11.88 4.52 2.91
C GLN A 108 10.83 5.16 1.99
N LEU A 109 9.78 5.70 2.60
CA LEU A 109 8.81 6.57 1.95
C LEU A 109 9.24 8.02 2.20
N PHE A 110 9.11 8.89 1.22
CA PHE A 110 9.51 10.28 1.36
C PHE A 110 8.61 11.24 0.62
N SER A 111 8.57 12.48 1.10
CA SER A 111 7.69 13.53 0.60
C SER A 111 8.00 13.93 -0.84
N HIS A 112 9.27 14.14 -1.16
CA HIS A 112 9.72 14.66 -2.45
C HIS A 112 11.11 14.16 -2.81
N ASN A 113 11.51 14.34 -4.07
CA ASN A 113 12.81 13.88 -4.55
C ASN A 113 13.96 14.36 -3.66
N ILE A 114 14.87 13.44 -3.34
CA ILE A 114 16.16 13.78 -2.73
C ILE A 114 17.00 14.49 -3.81
N PRO A 115 17.46 15.74 -3.58
CA PRO A 115 18.31 16.44 -4.53
C PRO A 115 19.47 15.56 -4.95
N LYS A 116 19.66 15.41 -6.27
CA LYS A 116 20.78 14.64 -6.82
C LYS A 116 22.10 15.23 -6.36
N GLU A 117 23.13 14.38 -6.27
CA GLU A 117 24.44 14.69 -5.69
C GLU A 117 25.23 15.85 -6.32
N SER A 118 24.69 16.56 -7.31
CA SER A 118 25.30 17.80 -7.80
C SER A 118 25.60 18.76 -6.65
N GLU A 119 26.77 19.39 -6.68
CA GLU A 119 27.20 20.38 -5.66
C GLU A 119 26.14 21.47 -5.47
N LEU A 120 25.59 22.00 -6.58
CA LEU A 120 24.53 23.00 -6.55
C LEU A 120 23.25 22.51 -5.86
N GLY A 121 22.84 21.26 -6.10
CA GLY A 121 21.68 20.66 -5.44
C GLY A 121 21.88 20.48 -3.94
N LYS A 122 23.09 20.07 -3.52
CA LYS A 122 23.47 19.96 -2.10
C LYS A 122 23.51 21.35 -1.44
N GLU A 123 24.06 22.35 -2.11
CA GLU A 123 24.13 23.73 -1.61
C GLU A 123 22.74 24.36 -1.43
N LEU A 124 21.87 24.27 -2.45
CA LEU A 124 20.51 24.80 -2.38
C LEU A 124 19.68 24.10 -1.30
N TYR A 125 19.83 22.78 -1.15
CA TYR A 125 19.18 22.03 -0.07
C TYR A 125 19.67 22.42 1.32
N ASN A 126 20.98 22.59 1.49
CA ASN A 126 21.57 23.02 2.75
C ASN A 126 21.15 24.45 3.10
N LEU A 127 21.05 25.33 2.09
CA LEU A 127 20.57 26.69 2.24
C LEU A 127 19.10 26.72 2.65
N GLY A 128 18.22 26.01 1.93
CA GLY A 128 16.80 25.90 2.27
C GLY A 128 16.57 25.37 3.70
N ARG A 129 17.36 24.38 4.12
CA ARG A 129 17.33 23.85 5.49
C ARG A 129 17.75 24.89 6.54
N LYS A 130 18.82 25.63 6.30
CA LYS A 130 19.30 26.69 7.23
C LYS A 130 18.25 27.78 7.39
N VAL A 131 17.65 28.23 6.28
CA VAL A 131 16.63 29.28 6.33
C VAL A 131 15.35 28.79 7.00
N SER A 132 14.90 27.55 6.72
CA SER A 132 13.71 26.98 7.37
C SER A 132 13.87 26.95 8.89
N LYS A 133 15.03 26.49 9.39
CA LYS A 133 15.34 26.48 10.83
C LYS A 133 15.35 27.89 11.45
N ALA A 134 15.94 28.87 10.75
CA ALA A 134 16.00 30.25 11.23
C ALA A 134 14.60 30.90 11.31
N LEU A 135 13.70 30.54 10.39
CA LEU A 135 12.31 31.00 10.41
C LEU A 135 11.51 30.35 11.55
N GLU A 136 11.72 29.06 11.82
CA GLU A 136 11.06 28.35 12.92
C GLU A 136 11.57 28.80 14.30
N SER A 137 12.83 29.20 14.42
CA SER A 137 13.45 29.60 15.70
C SER A 137 13.12 31.03 16.15
N ASN A 138 12.39 31.82 15.35
CA ASN A 138 12.15 33.26 15.63
C ASN A 138 13.45 34.02 15.95
N GLU A 139 14.59 33.63 15.37
CA GLU A 139 15.82 34.42 15.44
C GLU A 139 15.61 35.72 14.64
N SER A 140 15.19 36.75 15.38
CA SER A 140 14.58 38.01 14.95
C SER A 140 15.51 38.97 14.19
N GLY A 141 16.59 38.47 13.59
CA GLY A 141 17.57 39.26 12.85
C GLY A 141 17.93 38.75 11.46
N MET A 142 17.45 37.58 11.03
CA MET A 142 17.83 37.04 9.72
C MET A 142 17.00 37.68 8.60
N ILE A 143 17.55 38.71 7.95
CA ILE A 143 16.99 39.26 6.72
C ILE A 143 17.23 38.22 5.61
N VAL A 144 16.21 37.42 5.29
CA VAL A 144 16.22 36.55 4.11
C VAL A 144 16.07 37.46 2.89
N PRO A 145 17.08 37.55 1.99
CA PRO A 145 16.96 38.30 0.75
C PRO A 145 15.72 37.86 -0.02
N SER A 146 14.98 38.78 -0.65
CA SER A 146 13.75 38.48 -1.39
C SER A 146 13.95 37.39 -2.46
N GLN A 147 15.14 37.33 -3.05
CA GLN A 147 15.56 36.30 -4.01
C GLN A 147 15.63 34.91 -3.39
N LEU A 148 16.00 34.82 -2.11
CA LEU A 148 16.04 33.57 -1.35
C LEU A 148 14.68 33.21 -0.73
N ARG A 149 13.78 34.18 -0.53
CA ARG A 149 12.39 33.86 -0.14
C ARG A 149 11.70 32.97 -1.17
N VAL A 150 11.90 33.22 -2.46
CA VAL A 150 11.33 32.39 -3.52
C VAL A 150 11.86 30.95 -3.43
N VAL A 151 13.14 30.77 -3.09
CA VAL A 151 13.77 29.44 -2.91
C VAL A 151 13.30 28.74 -1.63
N VAL A 152 12.87 29.50 -0.62
CA VAL A 152 12.41 28.98 0.68
C VAL A 152 10.91 28.66 0.65
N GLU A 153 10.13 29.48 -0.07
CA GLU A 153 8.74 29.24 -0.39
C GLU A 153 8.59 28.09 -1.39
N ASP A 154 9.62 27.85 -2.21
CA ASP A 154 9.74 26.66 -3.03
C ASP A 154 9.92 25.42 -2.14
N THR A 155 8.82 24.70 -2.01
CA THR A 155 8.65 23.51 -1.19
C THR A 155 9.64 22.39 -1.52
N ARG A 156 10.27 22.40 -2.70
CA ARG A 156 11.29 21.43 -3.10
C ARG A 156 12.57 21.50 -2.27
N PHE A 157 12.85 22.64 -1.63
CA PHE A 157 14.03 22.84 -0.80
C PHE A 157 13.76 22.68 0.70
N ARG A 158 12.53 22.32 1.08
CA ARG A 158 12.19 21.98 2.46
C ARG A 158 12.91 20.69 2.88
N PRO A 159 13.15 20.51 4.20
CA PRO A 159 13.60 19.22 4.73
C PRO A 159 12.70 18.09 4.24
N ILE A 160 13.32 16.99 3.81
CA ILE A 160 12.59 15.83 3.30
C ILE A 160 12.00 15.07 4.47
N ALA A 161 10.68 14.96 4.52
CA ALA A 161 9.99 14.10 5.47
C ALA A 161 10.17 12.64 5.03
N ARG A 162 10.48 11.76 5.98
CA ARG A 162 10.80 10.35 5.71
C ARG A 162 10.11 9.44 6.71
N VAL A 163 9.62 8.31 6.22
CA VAL A 163 9.13 7.21 7.03
C VAL A 163 9.86 5.95 6.61
N LYS A 164 10.61 5.32 7.53
CA LYS A 164 11.20 4.02 7.23
C LYS A 164 10.11 2.95 7.33
N TRP A 165 10.06 2.05 6.35
CA TRP A 165 9.07 0.97 6.34
C TRP A 165 9.08 0.16 7.64
N GLU A 166 10.26 -0.21 8.13
CA GLU A 166 10.45 -0.97 9.38
C GLU A 166 9.78 -0.32 10.61
N GLN A 167 9.61 1.01 10.61
CA GLN A 167 9.04 1.73 11.73
C GLN A 167 7.51 1.59 11.78
N ILE A 168 6.84 1.40 10.64
CA ILE A 168 5.38 1.26 10.56
C ILE A 168 4.95 -0.19 10.33
N GLN A 169 5.83 -1.02 9.77
CA GLN A 169 5.57 -2.40 9.44
C GLN A 169 5.08 -3.19 10.66
N LYS A 170 5.73 -3.02 11.83
CA LYS A 170 5.32 -3.74 13.05
C LYS A 170 3.84 -3.53 13.38
N THR A 171 3.37 -2.29 13.32
CA THR A 171 1.95 -1.95 13.56
C THR A 171 1.03 -2.68 12.59
N ILE A 172 1.43 -2.83 11.32
CA ILE A 172 0.63 -3.49 10.28
C ILE A 172 0.59 -5.01 10.48
N MET A 173 1.75 -5.61 10.78
CA MET A 173 1.87 -7.05 10.96
C MET A 173 1.19 -7.52 12.25
N ASP A 174 1.32 -6.78 13.35
CA ASP A 174 0.69 -7.12 14.63
C ASP A 174 -0.85 -6.98 14.61
N ALA A 175 -1.42 -6.29 13.61
CA ALA A 175 -2.84 -6.04 13.58
C ALA A 175 -3.66 -7.32 13.39
N GLU A 176 -4.67 -7.52 14.24
CA GLU A 176 -5.56 -8.69 14.23
C GLU A 176 -6.63 -8.60 13.12
N THR A 177 -6.19 -8.47 11.87
CA THR A 177 -7.07 -8.34 10.70
C THR A 177 -6.36 -8.75 9.41
N HIS A 178 -7.11 -9.24 8.43
CA HIS A 178 -6.56 -9.44 7.09
C HIS A 178 -6.22 -8.09 6.46
N THR A 179 -5.04 -7.98 5.86
CA THR A 179 -4.54 -6.71 5.34
C THR A 179 -3.89 -6.89 3.97
N ILE A 180 -4.22 -6.02 3.03
CA ILE A 180 -3.49 -5.85 1.78
C ILE A 180 -2.78 -4.50 1.82
N ILE A 181 -1.46 -4.51 1.65
CA ILE A 181 -0.66 -3.30 1.48
C ILE A 181 -0.42 -3.10 -0.02
N ILE A 182 -0.65 -1.90 -0.52
CA ILE A 182 -0.41 -1.53 -1.91
C ILE A 182 0.58 -0.36 -1.91
N LEU A 183 1.79 -0.59 -2.41
CA LEU A 183 2.87 0.39 -2.46
C LEU A 183 3.13 0.79 -3.92
N ASN A 184 2.53 1.91 -4.34
CA ASN A 184 2.79 2.52 -5.63
C ASN A 184 3.93 3.54 -5.54
N CYS A 185 5.13 3.02 -5.29
CA CYS A 185 6.37 3.78 -5.23
C CYS A 185 7.53 2.93 -5.78
N ARG A 186 8.69 3.54 -6.01
CA ARG A 186 9.89 2.78 -6.40
C ARG A 186 10.36 1.91 -5.24
N GLU A 187 11.04 0.81 -5.60
CA GLU A 187 11.60 -0.16 -4.66
C GLU A 187 10.60 -0.74 -3.65
N ALA A 188 9.31 -0.72 -3.96
CA ALA A 188 8.24 -1.25 -3.11
C ALA A 188 8.47 -2.71 -2.69
N VAL A 189 9.17 -3.49 -3.52
CA VAL A 189 9.59 -4.87 -3.23
C VAL A 189 10.40 -5.01 -1.94
N LEU A 190 11.17 -3.98 -1.54
CA LEU A 190 11.96 -4.03 -0.30
C LEU A 190 11.12 -4.16 0.96
N ALA A 191 9.85 -3.75 0.91
CA ALA A 191 8.92 -3.97 2.01
C ALA A 191 8.72 -5.46 2.30
N SER A 192 8.73 -6.35 1.28
CA SER A 192 8.55 -7.78 1.52
C SER A 192 9.76 -8.42 2.18
N VAL A 193 10.97 -8.09 1.69
CA VAL A 193 12.23 -8.65 2.21
C VAL A 193 12.40 -8.32 3.69
N THR A 194 12.26 -7.04 4.05
CA THR A 194 12.37 -6.58 5.44
C THR A 194 11.24 -7.09 6.32
N SER A 195 10.11 -7.48 5.74
CA SER A 195 9.01 -8.04 6.51
C SER A 195 9.24 -9.48 6.95
N GLN A 196 9.89 -10.27 6.11
CA GLN A 196 10.17 -11.69 6.38
C GLN A 196 11.31 -11.90 7.38
N GLU A 197 12.26 -10.95 7.48
CA GLU A 197 13.37 -11.04 8.45
C GLU A 197 12.92 -11.08 9.92
N ASN A 198 11.69 -10.63 10.21
CA ASN A 198 11.14 -10.58 11.57
C ASN A 198 10.25 -11.78 11.92
N GLU A 199 9.92 -12.68 10.98
CA GLU A 199 9.11 -13.88 11.24
C GLU A 199 9.97 -14.98 11.89
N LYS A 200 10.06 -14.98 13.24
CA LYS A 200 10.72 -16.06 14.00
C LYS A 200 9.76 -17.12 14.56
N SER A 201 8.46 -16.97 14.38
CA SER A 201 7.47 -17.88 14.97
C SER A 201 7.02 -18.94 13.96
N SER A 202 7.08 -20.21 14.33
CA SER A 202 6.58 -21.34 13.53
C SER A 202 5.05 -21.45 13.53
N GLN A 203 4.36 -20.58 14.27
CA GLN A 203 2.91 -20.59 14.39
C GLN A 203 2.28 -19.79 13.26
N LYS A 204 1.36 -20.42 12.52
CA LYS A 204 0.55 -19.73 11.52
C LYS A 204 -0.30 -18.67 12.23
N SER A 205 -0.30 -17.46 11.69
CA SER A 205 -1.14 -16.37 12.16
C SER A 205 -2.61 -16.68 11.91
N ALA A 206 -3.49 -16.07 12.70
CA ALA A 206 -4.92 -16.07 12.37
C ALA A 206 -5.20 -15.18 11.15
N TYR A 207 -4.32 -14.21 10.86
CA TYR A 207 -4.56 -13.17 9.88
C TYR A 207 -3.53 -13.21 8.77
N ARG A 208 -4.00 -12.83 7.58
CA ARG A 208 -3.21 -12.88 6.35
C ARG A 208 -2.79 -11.48 5.95
N LYS A 209 -1.51 -11.32 5.61
CA LYS A 209 -0.95 -10.05 5.15
C LYS A 209 -0.36 -10.23 3.76
N GLU A 210 -0.82 -9.44 2.81
CA GLU A 210 -0.33 -9.46 1.43
C GLU A 210 0.19 -8.08 1.02
N LEU A 211 1.18 -8.05 0.12
CA LEU A 211 1.75 -6.84 -0.43
C LEU A 211 1.62 -6.85 -1.96
N ILE A 212 1.22 -5.71 -2.52
CA ILE A 212 1.29 -5.41 -3.94
C ILE A 212 2.21 -4.19 -4.13
N GLY A 213 3.26 -4.30 -4.95
CA GLY A 213 4.20 -3.21 -5.22
C GLY A 213 4.22 -2.78 -6.70
N ALA A 214 4.51 -1.50 -7.00
CA ALA A 214 4.50 -0.96 -8.36
C ALA A 214 5.65 -1.37 -9.28
N CYS A 215 6.78 -1.86 -8.76
CA CYS A 215 7.94 -2.21 -9.55
C CYS A 215 8.84 -3.26 -8.86
N GLY A 216 9.57 -4.04 -9.67
CA GLY A 216 10.84 -4.65 -9.29
C GLY A 216 12.00 -3.63 -9.34
N TRP A 217 13.15 -4.04 -8.80
CA TRP A 217 14.34 -3.21 -8.58
C TRP A 217 14.73 -2.28 -9.74
N GLY A 218 14.97 -1.00 -9.46
CA GLY A 218 15.63 -0.06 -10.38
C GLY A 218 14.75 0.56 -11.47
N LEU A 219 13.43 0.33 -11.47
CA LEU A 219 12.51 0.91 -12.46
C LEU A 219 11.82 2.18 -11.94
N SER A 220 11.80 3.23 -12.77
CA SER A 220 10.99 4.41 -12.50
C SER A 220 9.51 4.08 -12.71
N THR A 221 8.69 4.32 -11.68
CA THR A 221 7.22 4.26 -11.80
C THR A 221 6.72 5.54 -12.47
N ARG A 222 5.88 5.43 -13.53
CA ARG A 222 5.19 6.58 -14.15
C ARG A 222 3.70 6.56 -13.86
N ASN A 223 3.36 6.07 -12.67
CA ASN A 223 1.98 5.93 -12.20
C ASN A 223 1.14 4.83 -12.89
N ASP A 224 1.78 4.02 -13.73
CA ASP A 224 1.15 3.00 -14.57
C ASP A 224 0.36 1.98 -13.73
N MET A 225 0.87 1.66 -12.54
CA MET A 225 0.21 0.75 -11.59
C MET A 225 -1.18 1.26 -11.16
N SER A 226 -1.30 2.55 -10.85
CA SER A 226 -2.60 3.11 -10.44
C SER A 226 -3.59 3.08 -11.57
N GLU A 227 -3.16 3.50 -12.76
CA GLU A 227 -4.01 3.51 -13.94
C GLU A 227 -4.49 2.09 -14.27
N ALA A 228 -3.58 1.12 -14.25
CA ALA A 228 -3.91 -0.29 -14.45
C ALA A 228 -4.89 -0.79 -13.40
N MET A 229 -4.62 -0.58 -12.11
CA MET A 229 -5.48 -1.01 -11.01
C MET A 229 -6.90 -0.44 -11.14
N CYS A 230 -7.00 0.88 -11.33
CA CYS A 230 -8.26 1.57 -11.54
C CYS A 230 -9.03 1.02 -12.76
N THR A 231 -8.33 0.72 -13.86
CA THR A 231 -8.94 0.15 -15.06
C THR A 231 -9.48 -1.25 -14.80
N ILE A 232 -8.74 -2.09 -14.07
CA ILE A 232 -9.23 -3.41 -13.67
C ILE A 232 -10.43 -3.30 -12.74
N PHE A 233 -10.44 -2.35 -11.79
CA PHE A 233 -11.58 -2.11 -10.90
C PHE A 233 -12.85 -1.66 -11.62
N LYS A 234 -12.73 -0.85 -12.68
CA LYS A 234 -13.87 -0.46 -13.52
C LYS A 234 -14.44 -1.62 -14.33
N ASN A 235 -13.58 -2.57 -14.70
CA ASN A 235 -13.92 -3.72 -15.52
C ASN A 235 -14.23 -4.98 -14.71
N LEU A 236 -14.15 -4.94 -13.37
CA LEU A 236 -14.71 -5.99 -12.52
C LEU A 236 -16.19 -6.14 -12.88
N ASP A 237 -16.55 -7.32 -13.33
CA ASP A 237 -17.83 -7.60 -14.00
C ASP A 237 -18.96 -7.23 -13.01
N LYS A 238 -20.01 -6.56 -13.48
CA LYS A 238 -21.16 -6.16 -12.63
C LYS A 238 -22.03 -7.36 -12.19
N LYS A 239 -21.49 -8.57 -12.30
CA LYS A 239 -22.15 -9.79 -11.89
C LYS A 239 -21.90 -9.96 -10.40
N LYS A 240 -22.97 -10.37 -9.71
CA LYS A 240 -23.15 -10.40 -8.26
C LYS A 240 -22.03 -11.09 -7.45
N ASP A 241 -21.21 -11.91 -8.10
CA ASP A 241 -20.19 -12.75 -7.48
C ASP A 241 -18.76 -12.53 -8.04
N ASP A 242 -18.53 -11.50 -8.88
CA ASP A 242 -17.17 -11.25 -9.38
C ASP A 242 -16.29 -10.72 -8.25
N THR A 243 -15.38 -11.57 -7.81
CA THR A 243 -14.37 -11.25 -6.80
C THR A 243 -13.02 -11.69 -7.32
N MET A 244 -12.00 -10.95 -6.92
CA MET A 244 -10.65 -11.15 -7.46
C MET A 244 -9.67 -11.35 -6.31
N SER A 245 -8.75 -12.31 -6.43
CA SER A 245 -7.62 -12.37 -5.49
C SER A 245 -6.60 -11.29 -5.82
N ALA A 246 -5.73 -10.92 -4.88
CA ALA A 246 -4.63 -10.00 -5.15
C ALA A 246 -3.73 -10.50 -6.30
N ILE A 247 -3.49 -11.81 -6.39
CA ILE A 247 -2.72 -12.43 -7.47
C ILE A 247 -3.39 -12.18 -8.83
N THR A 248 -4.71 -12.40 -8.91
CA THR A 248 -5.46 -12.15 -10.15
C THR A 248 -5.48 -10.66 -10.49
N LEU A 249 -5.60 -9.77 -9.49
CA LEU A 249 -5.49 -8.32 -9.69
C LEU A 249 -4.15 -7.96 -10.32
N VAL A 250 -3.04 -8.42 -9.73
CA VAL A 250 -1.69 -8.16 -10.24
C VAL A 250 -1.49 -8.71 -11.65
N SER A 251 -1.97 -9.93 -11.93
CA SER A 251 -1.91 -10.51 -13.27
C SER A 251 -2.64 -9.65 -14.30
N ARG A 252 -3.87 -9.21 -14.00
CA ARG A 252 -4.66 -8.36 -14.90
C ARG A 252 -4.04 -6.97 -15.06
N MET A 253 -3.49 -6.39 -13.98
CA MET A 253 -2.76 -5.11 -14.03
C MET A 253 -1.53 -5.21 -14.94
N ASN A 254 -0.71 -6.26 -14.79
CA ASN A 254 0.47 -6.47 -15.63
C ASN A 254 0.09 -6.66 -17.09
N HIS A 255 -0.96 -7.42 -17.38
CA HIS A 255 -1.46 -7.56 -18.75
C HIS A 255 -1.88 -6.21 -19.34
N HIS A 256 -2.60 -5.39 -18.56
CA HIS A 256 -2.99 -4.05 -18.99
C HIS A 256 -1.78 -3.14 -19.21
N MET A 257 -0.79 -3.14 -18.31
CA MET A 257 0.41 -2.31 -18.44
C MET A 257 1.23 -2.68 -19.68
N VAL A 258 1.41 -3.98 -19.96
CA VAL A 258 2.08 -4.44 -21.19
C VAL A 258 1.33 -3.99 -22.44
N LYS A 259 0.00 -4.09 -22.44
CA LYS A 259 -0.82 -3.69 -23.58
C LYS A 259 -0.80 -2.17 -23.83
N SER A 260 -0.87 -1.38 -22.77
CA SER A 260 -1.02 0.08 -22.85
C SER A 260 0.31 0.83 -22.91
N PHE A 261 1.38 0.27 -22.33
CA PHE A 261 2.67 0.95 -22.16
C PHE A 261 3.85 0.18 -22.79
N GLY A 262 3.63 -1.01 -23.35
CA GLY A 262 4.66 -1.89 -23.94
C GLY A 262 5.46 -1.33 -25.11
N GLY A 263 4.99 -0.27 -25.76
CA GLY A 263 5.68 0.35 -26.89
C GLY A 263 6.83 1.28 -26.51
N ALA A 264 7.02 1.62 -25.22
CA ALA A 264 7.87 2.74 -24.79
C ALA A 264 9.13 2.35 -23.98
N GLY A 265 9.51 1.07 -23.95
CA GLY A 265 10.69 0.58 -23.21
C GLY A 265 10.36 -0.52 -22.20
N THR A 266 11.11 -0.58 -21.09
CA THR A 266 10.83 -1.52 -19.99
C THR A 266 9.49 -1.19 -19.33
N VAL A 267 8.55 -2.13 -19.42
CA VAL A 267 7.22 -1.99 -18.83
C VAL A 267 7.32 -2.22 -17.32
N PRO A 268 6.89 -1.27 -16.47
CA PRO A 268 6.81 -1.50 -15.04
C PRO A 268 5.83 -2.65 -14.76
N GLN A 269 6.20 -3.51 -13.82
CA GLN A 269 5.39 -4.66 -13.42
C GLN A 269 5.01 -4.53 -11.96
N ALA A 270 3.72 -4.73 -11.70
CA ALA A 270 3.22 -4.94 -10.36
C ALA A 270 3.67 -6.33 -9.88
N VAL A 271 4.03 -6.39 -8.61
CA VAL A 271 4.50 -7.60 -7.93
C VAL A 271 3.59 -7.92 -6.76
N HIS A 272 3.45 -9.21 -6.44
CA HIS A 272 2.67 -9.70 -5.29
C HIS A 272 3.56 -10.50 -4.35
N TYR A 273 3.45 -10.23 -3.04
CA TYR A 273 4.14 -10.97 -2.00
C TYR A 273 3.18 -11.34 -0.88
N LEU A 274 3.37 -12.54 -0.34
CA LEU A 274 2.74 -12.98 0.90
C LEU A 274 3.68 -12.61 2.05
N LEU A 275 3.24 -11.68 2.90
CA LEU A 275 4.02 -11.22 4.05
C LEU A 275 3.80 -12.09 5.29
N GLU A 276 2.59 -12.59 5.49
CA GLU A 276 2.25 -13.45 6.63
C GLU A 276 1.17 -14.46 6.24
N ARG A 277 1.40 -15.73 6.59
CA ARG A 277 0.49 -16.84 6.29
C ARG A 277 -0.55 -17.02 7.39
N SER A 278 -1.75 -17.43 6.99
CA SER A 278 -2.81 -17.83 7.91
C SER A 278 -3.42 -19.18 7.54
N ALA A 279 -4.49 -19.57 8.22
CA ALA A 279 -5.36 -20.68 7.79
C ALA A 279 -6.00 -20.40 6.41
N VAL A 280 -6.26 -19.13 6.11
CA VAL A 280 -6.76 -18.66 4.81
C VAL A 280 -5.64 -18.67 3.75
N ASP A 281 -5.95 -19.27 2.60
CA ASP A 281 -5.06 -19.39 1.44
C ASP A 281 -5.04 -18.13 0.56
N SER A 282 -6.15 -17.39 0.50
CA SER A 282 -6.23 -16.14 -0.28
C SER A 282 -7.27 -15.14 0.24
N ILE A 283 -6.98 -13.85 0.06
CA ILE A 283 -7.92 -12.75 0.29
C ILE A 283 -8.68 -12.44 -1.01
N ARG A 284 -10.01 -12.30 -0.93
CA ARG A 284 -10.84 -11.83 -2.04
C ARG A 284 -11.10 -10.33 -1.94
N LEU A 285 -11.03 -9.64 -3.07
CA LEU A 285 -11.42 -8.26 -3.29
C LEU A 285 -12.80 -8.25 -3.96
N PRO A 286 -13.88 -7.99 -3.20
CA PRO A 286 -15.24 -8.01 -3.75
C PRO A 286 -15.67 -6.65 -4.30
N ARG A 287 -16.71 -6.66 -5.14
CA ARG A 287 -17.51 -5.46 -5.42
C ARG A 287 -18.70 -5.44 -4.46
N LEU A 288 -18.68 -4.56 -3.45
CA LEU A 288 -19.69 -4.50 -2.38
C LEU A 288 -20.96 -3.74 -2.77
N LYS A 289 -20.87 -2.73 -3.64
CA LYS A 289 -22.01 -1.85 -4.04
C LYS A 289 -23.19 -2.56 -4.72
N GLU A 290 -23.05 -3.82 -5.11
CA GLU A 290 -24.05 -4.58 -5.87
C GLU A 290 -24.56 -5.84 -5.16
N ARG A 291 -24.16 -6.09 -3.89
CA ARG A 291 -24.75 -7.19 -3.11
C ARG A 291 -26.10 -6.74 -2.52
N PRO A 292 -27.24 -7.34 -2.92
CA PRO A 292 -28.44 -7.25 -2.10
C PRO A 292 -28.14 -7.87 -0.73
N PRO A 293 -28.85 -7.45 0.33
CA PRO A 293 -28.68 -8.03 1.66
C PRO A 293 -28.74 -9.55 1.54
N GLN A 294 -27.71 -10.23 2.07
CA GLN A 294 -27.74 -11.67 2.18
C GLN A 294 -28.93 -11.99 3.09
N THR A 295 -30.00 -12.52 2.50
CA THR A 295 -31.05 -13.15 3.26
C THR A 295 -30.40 -14.32 3.97
N THR A 296 -30.16 -14.16 5.27
CA THR A 296 -29.80 -15.25 6.15
C THR A 296 -30.86 -16.32 5.99
N HIS A 297 -30.49 -17.44 5.37
CA HIS A 297 -31.29 -18.64 5.48
C HIS A 297 -31.15 -19.09 6.93
N ALA A 298 -32.11 -18.67 7.76
CA ALA A 298 -32.40 -19.35 9.01
C ALA A 298 -32.83 -20.77 8.65
N GLY A 299 -31.94 -21.73 8.95
CA GLY A 299 -32.17 -23.16 8.87
C GLY A 299 -31.48 -23.81 10.06
#